data_AF-A0AAP3M5S3-F1
#
_entry.id   AF-A0AAP3M5S3-F1
#
_cell.length_a   1.000
_cell.length_b   1.000
_cell.length_c   1.000
_cell.angle_alpha   90.00
_cell.angle_beta   90.00
_cell.angle_gamma   90.00
#
_symmetry.space_group_name_H-M   'P 1'
#
loop_
_entity.id
_entity.type
_entity.pdbx_description
1 polymer ?
#
loop_
_entity_poly.entity_id
_entity_poly.type
_entity_poly.pdbx_seq_one_letter_code
_entity_poly.pdbx_strand_id
1 'polypeptide(L)'
;MIDQENPSASLLSGLDGFNIDAIDLVFENGTDGANLVLTEDLIKDLSNNSDTLTIRADELANVNHEVTLNGATEVTSTVDGYSAYVIGDATVLIEEDAGISLNGTLI
;
A
#
# COMPACT_ATOMS: atom_id res chain seq x y z
N MET A 1 -0.44 -10.18 -25.36
CA MET A 1 -0.11 -9.00 -24.55
C MET A 1 -1.10 -8.99 -23.42
N ILE A 2 -0.63 -9.28 -22.20
CA ILE A 2 -1.37 -8.89 -21.00
C ILE A 2 -1.16 -7.39 -20.96
N ASP A 3 -2.24 -6.65 -21.23
CA ASP A 3 -2.29 -5.23 -20.96
C ASP A 3 -2.00 -5.07 -19.46
N GLN A 4 -1.18 -4.08 -19.11
CA GLN A 4 -0.86 -3.71 -17.73
C GLN A 4 -2.13 -3.07 -17.14
N GLU A 5 -3.23 -3.82 -17.06
CA GLU A 5 -4.39 -3.43 -16.30
C GLU A 5 -3.93 -3.29 -14.86
N ASN A 6 -4.16 -2.08 -14.33
CA ASN A 6 -3.93 -1.69 -12.94
C ASN A 6 -3.93 -2.92 -12.02
N PRO A 7 -2.77 -3.34 -11.47
CA PRO A 7 -2.67 -4.56 -10.69
C PRO A 7 -3.66 -4.58 -9.52
N SER A 8 -4.14 -3.41 -9.09
CA SER A 8 -5.20 -3.28 -8.08
C SER A 8 -6.41 -4.19 -8.37
N ALA A 9 -7.18 -4.02 -9.44
CA ALA A 9 -8.47 -4.72 -9.56
C ALA A 9 -8.35 -6.27 -9.59
N SER A 10 -7.35 -6.81 -10.30
CA SER A 10 -7.14 -8.26 -10.42
C SER A 10 -6.49 -8.87 -9.17
N LEU A 11 -5.52 -8.19 -8.55
CA LEU A 11 -4.93 -8.62 -7.28
C LEU A 11 -5.98 -8.63 -6.18
N LEU A 12 -6.81 -7.59 -6.10
CA LEU A 12 -7.85 -7.44 -5.07
C LEU A 12 -8.95 -8.49 -5.18
N SER A 13 -9.32 -8.93 -6.39
CA SER A 13 -10.27 -10.04 -6.58
C SER A 13 -9.74 -11.38 -6.07
N GLY A 14 -8.42 -11.55 -6.01
CA GLY A 14 -7.77 -12.75 -5.47
C GLY A 14 -7.54 -12.71 -3.96
N LEU A 15 -7.66 -11.53 -3.34
CA LEU A 15 -7.51 -11.31 -1.90
C LEU A 15 -8.84 -11.34 -1.15
N ASP A 16 -9.97 -11.33 -1.87
CA ASP A 16 -11.32 -11.50 -1.31
C ASP A 16 -11.41 -12.81 -0.49
N GLY A 17 -11.69 -12.68 0.81
CA GLY A 17 -11.78 -13.79 1.76
C GLY A 17 -10.51 -14.09 2.57
N PHE A 18 -9.41 -13.35 2.37
CA PHE A 18 -8.23 -13.40 3.24
C PHE A 18 -8.25 -12.25 4.24
N ASN A 19 -7.75 -12.49 5.47
CA ASN A 19 -7.48 -11.40 6.40
C ASN A 19 -6.04 -10.91 6.16
N ILE A 20 -5.91 -9.78 5.49
CA ILE A 20 -4.63 -9.22 5.05
C ILE A 20 -4.21 -8.13 6.03
N ASP A 21 -3.23 -8.45 6.86
CA ASP A 21 -2.62 -7.49 7.80
C ASP A 21 -1.46 -6.70 7.16
N ALA A 22 -0.89 -7.21 6.06
CA ALA A 22 0.23 -6.60 5.35
C ALA A 22 0.21 -6.88 3.83
N ILE A 23 0.65 -5.89 3.05
CA ILE A 23 0.97 -5.99 1.62
C ILE A 23 2.46 -5.73 1.44
N ASP A 24 3.15 -6.71 0.84
CA ASP A 24 4.56 -6.60 0.50
C ASP A 24 4.69 -6.34 -1.00
N LEU A 25 5.18 -5.15 -1.36
CA LEU A 25 5.47 -4.76 -2.73
C LEU A 25 6.88 -5.24 -3.07
N VAL A 26 7.00 -6.40 -3.72
CA VAL A 26 8.28 -7.02 -4.08
C VAL A 26 8.37 -7.20 -5.60
N PHE A 27 9.47 -6.76 -6.21
CA PHE A 27 9.69 -6.92 -7.66
C PHE A 27 11.05 -7.51 -7.96
N GLU A 28 11.07 -8.78 -8.39
CA GLU A 28 12.34 -9.49 -8.57
C GLU A 28 13.22 -8.97 -9.73
N ASN A 29 12.71 -8.25 -10.75
CA ASN A 29 13.50 -7.92 -11.97
C ASN A 29 12.96 -6.77 -12.87
N GLY A 30 12.34 -5.72 -12.32
CA GLY A 30 11.74 -4.62 -13.11
C GLY A 30 12.33 -3.24 -12.82
N THR A 31 12.21 -2.31 -13.77
CA THR A 31 12.40 -0.86 -13.54
C THR A 31 11.11 -0.15 -13.13
N ASP A 32 9.97 -0.82 -13.27
CA ASP A 32 8.65 -0.26 -13.05
C ASP A 32 8.12 -0.76 -11.70
N GLY A 33 7.85 0.16 -10.78
CA GLY A 33 7.27 -0.18 -9.48
C GLY A 33 5.79 -0.58 -9.55
N ALA A 34 5.24 -0.96 -8.40
CA ALA A 34 3.79 -1.18 -8.28
C ALA A 34 3.04 0.16 -8.25
N ASN A 35 1.82 0.18 -8.77
CA ASN A 35 0.84 1.21 -8.47
C ASN A 35 -0.31 0.60 -7.66
N LEU A 36 -0.44 1.02 -6.41
CA LEU A 36 -1.48 0.56 -5.50
C LEU A 36 -2.37 1.74 -5.10
N VAL A 37 -3.67 1.60 -5.35
CA VAL A 37 -4.68 2.59 -4.95
C VAL A 37 -5.54 1.99 -3.86
N LEU A 38 -5.56 2.61 -2.69
CA LEU A 38 -6.33 2.17 -1.53
C LEU A 38 -7.42 3.19 -1.18
N THR A 39 -8.60 2.65 -0.83
CA THR A 39 -9.75 3.35 -0.27
C THR A 39 -10.12 2.72 1.07
N GLU A 40 -10.92 3.43 1.87
CA GLU A 40 -11.44 2.89 3.14
C GLU A 40 -12.17 1.55 2.95
N ASP A 41 -13.13 1.50 2.01
CA ASP A 41 -13.91 0.28 1.73
C ASP A 41 -13.00 -0.89 1.37
N LEU A 42 -11.93 -0.64 0.61
CA LEU A 42 -11.00 -1.67 0.20
C LEU A 42 -10.17 -2.21 1.37
N ILE A 43 -9.73 -1.35 2.28
CA ILE A 43 -8.97 -1.77 3.46
C ILE A 43 -9.86 -2.65 4.35
N LYS A 44 -11.14 -2.28 4.51
CA LYS A 44 -12.12 -3.05 5.27
C LYS A 44 -12.41 -4.41 4.65
N ASP A 45 -12.53 -4.46 3.32
CA ASP A 45 -12.73 -5.72 2.59
C ASP A 45 -11.52 -6.66 2.72
N LEU A 46 -10.30 -6.11 2.68
CA LEU A 46 -9.04 -6.85 2.84
C LEU A 46 -8.79 -7.31 4.28
N SER A 47 -9.32 -6.61 5.27
CA SER A 47 -8.96 -6.79 6.67
C SER A 47 -10.17 -6.71 7.59
N ASN A 48 -11.12 -7.63 7.39
CA ASN A 48 -12.31 -7.74 8.24
C ASN A 48 -12.02 -7.94 9.74
N ASN A 49 -10.77 -8.25 10.15
CA ASN A 49 -10.38 -8.39 11.56
C ASN A 49 -9.34 -7.36 12.05
N SER A 50 -8.76 -6.53 11.18
CA SER A 50 -7.76 -5.54 11.59
C SER A 50 -8.09 -4.19 10.99
N ASP A 51 -8.29 -3.20 11.86
CA ASP A 51 -8.40 -1.80 11.48
C ASP A 51 -7.07 -1.26 10.93
N THR A 52 -6.02 -2.08 10.82
CA THR A 52 -4.68 -1.69 10.38
C THR A 52 -4.21 -2.53 9.19
N LEU A 53 -3.81 -1.86 8.11
CA LEU A 53 -3.11 -2.44 6.97
C LEU A 53 -1.66 -1.95 6.94
N THR A 54 -0.70 -2.85 6.85
CA THR A 54 0.71 -2.48 6.68
C THR A 54 1.12 -2.57 5.22
N ILE A 55 1.89 -1.61 4.72
CA ILE A 55 2.49 -1.61 3.38
C ILE A 55 4.00 -1.57 3.55
N ARG A 56 4.67 -2.52 2.90
CA ARG A 56 6.13 -2.65 2.87
C ARG A 56 6.59 -2.72 1.42
N ALA A 57 7.79 -2.23 1.14
CA ALA A 57 8.40 -2.29 -0.18
C ALA A 57 9.83 -2.85 -0.07
N ASP A 58 10.31 -3.46 -1.16
CA ASP A 58 11.72 -3.83 -1.24
C ASP A 58 12.60 -2.62 -1.53
N GLU A 59 13.77 -2.57 -0.87
CA GLU A 59 14.77 -1.52 -1.09
C GLU A 59 15.56 -1.82 -2.39
N LEU A 60 14.92 -1.66 -3.55
CA LEU A 60 15.56 -1.79 -4.86
C LEU A 60 15.94 -0.42 -5.41
N ALA A 61 17.26 -0.19 -5.55
CA ALA A 61 17.78 1.06 -6.08
C ALA A 61 17.16 1.41 -7.46
N ASN A 62 16.51 2.58 -7.52
CA ASN A 62 15.84 3.16 -8.69
C ASN A 62 14.45 2.59 -9.05
N VAL A 63 13.78 1.92 -8.11
CA VAL A 63 12.37 1.56 -8.25
C VAL A 63 11.55 2.38 -7.26
N ASN A 64 10.52 3.07 -7.76
CA ASN A 64 9.53 3.73 -6.91
C ASN A 64 8.17 3.05 -7.12
N HIS A 65 7.60 2.52 -6.06
CA HIS A 65 6.21 2.12 -5.95
C HIS A 65 5.34 3.35 -5.69
N GLU A 66 4.27 3.51 -6.45
CA GLU A 66 3.28 4.53 -6.19
C GLU A 66 2.17 3.93 -5.30
N VAL A 67 1.92 4.55 -4.16
CA VAL A 67 0.79 4.27 -3.31
C VAL A 67 -0.09 5.51 -3.29
N THR A 68 -1.36 5.35 -3.66
CA THR A 68 -2.36 6.41 -3.53
C THR A 68 -3.33 6.04 -2.41
N LEU A 69 -3.34 6.84 -1.34
CA LEU A 69 -4.29 6.71 -0.23
C LEU A 69 -5.38 7.78 -0.36
N ASN A 70 -6.57 7.41 -0.83
CA ASN A 70 -7.66 8.35 -1.07
C ASN A 70 -8.40 8.70 0.23
N GLY A 71 -8.46 9.99 0.56
CA GLY A 71 -9.13 10.46 1.78
C GLY A 71 -8.31 10.25 3.06
N ALA A 72 -7.03 9.92 2.91
CA ALA A 72 -6.15 9.68 4.03
C ALA A 72 -5.67 10.97 4.71
N THR A 73 -5.51 10.91 6.03
CA THR A 73 -4.86 11.94 6.84
C THR A 73 -3.64 11.34 7.52
N GLU A 74 -2.49 11.98 7.41
CA GLU A 74 -1.28 11.57 8.11
C GLU A 74 -1.46 11.70 9.63
N VAL A 75 -1.05 10.69 10.36
CA VAL A 75 -1.00 10.69 11.82
C VAL A 75 0.39 11.10 12.23
N THR A 76 0.52 12.24 12.90
CA THR A 76 1.82 12.79 13.34
C THR A 76 2.49 12.00 14.47
N SER A 77 1.89 10.89 14.92
CA SER A 77 2.53 9.96 15.85
C SER A 77 3.39 8.98 15.07
N THR A 78 4.70 9.02 15.31
CA THR A 78 5.66 8.09 14.72
C THR A 78 5.52 6.72 15.37
N VAL A 79 5.23 5.71 14.55
CA VAL A 79 5.59 4.32 14.87
C VAL A 79 7.01 4.15 14.33
N ASP A 80 7.98 3.75 15.15
CA ASP A 80 9.38 3.67 14.69
C ASP A 80 9.50 2.85 13.40
N GLY A 81 10.00 3.48 12.33
CA GLY A 81 10.15 2.88 11.00
C GLY A 81 8.90 2.88 10.12
N TYR A 82 7.81 3.54 10.54
CA TYR A 82 6.57 3.64 9.77
C TYR A 82 5.95 5.04 9.78
N SER A 83 5.53 5.50 8.60
CA SER A 83 4.57 6.59 8.45
C SER A 83 3.15 6.06 8.61
N ALA A 84 2.35 6.68 9.48
CA ALA A 84 0.99 6.24 9.77
C ALA A 84 -0.05 7.18 9.15
N TYR A 85 -1.11 6.60 8.58
CA TYR A 85 -2.22 7.32 7.96
C TYR A 85 -3.55 6.74 8.44
N VAL A 86 -4.57 7.59 8.53
CA VAL A 86 -5.95 7.15 8.78
C VAL A 86 -6.83 7.43 7.56
N ILE A 87 -7.65 6.46 7.19
CA ILE A 87 -8.67 6.58 6.15
C ILE A 87 -10.00 6.16 6.78
N GLY A 88 -10.86 7.14 7.09
CA GLY A 88 -12.05 6.87 7.90
C GLY A 88 -11.66 6.44 9.32
N ASP A 89 -12.05 5.22 9.71
CA ASP A 89 -11.65 4.54 10.96
C ASP A 89 -10.53 3.51 10.76
N ALA A 90 -10.11 3.26 9.51
CA ALA A 90 -8.99 2.38 9.20
C ALA A 90 -7.64 3.12 9.32
N THR A 91 -6.60 2.36 9.65
CA THR A 91 -5.21 2.77 9.78
C THR A 91 -4.38 2.09 8.69
N VAL A 92 -3.48 2.85 8.08
CA VAL A 92 -2.48 2.33 7.16
C VAL A 92 -1.11 2.70 7.70
N LEU A 93 -0.24 1.71 7.84
CA LEU A 93 1.16 1.89 8.20
C LEU A 93 2.00 1.67 6.94
N ILE A 94 2.82 2.63 6.55
CA ILE A 94 3.75 2.51 5.43
C ILE A 94 5.16 2.51 6.00
N GLU A 95 5.93 1.47 5.73
CA GLU A 95 7.34 1.38 6.14
C GLU A 95 8.14 2.54 5.52
N GLU A 96 8.98 3.21 6.32
CA GLU A 96 9.80 4.38 5.91
C GLU A 96 10.98 3.99 4.99
N ASP A 97 10.91 2.84 4.32
CA ASP A 97 12.00 2.29 3.51
C ASP A 97 11.87 2.71 2.03
N ALA A 98 13.03 2.96 1.42
CA ALA A 98 13.24 3.81 0.26
C ALA A 98 12.68 3.21 -1.03
N GLY A 99 11.42 3.51 -1.32
CA GLY A 99 10.82 3.13 -2.60
C GLY A 99 9.37 3.53 -2.75
N ILE A 100 8.72 4.18 -1.78
CA ILE A 100 7.29 4.49 -1.88
C ILE A 100 7.08 5.98 -2.15
N SER A 101 6.41 6.28 -3.25
CA SER A 101 5.81 7.57 -3.55
C SER A 101 4.35 7.54 -3.11
N LEU A 102 4.02 8.33 -2.09
CA LEU A 102 2.68 8.48 -1.58
C LEU A 102 1.99 9.70 -2.22
N ASN A 103 0.90 9.47 -2.96
CA ASN A 103 0.14 10.53 -3.63
C ASN A 103 1.06 11.47 -4.46
N GLY A 104 2.08 10.92 -5.12
CA GLY A 104 3.07 11.64 -5.90
C GLY A 104 4.22 12.29 -5.10
N THR A 105 4.33 12.03 -3.79
CA THR A 105 5.43 12.51 -2.94
C THR A 105 6.23 11.33 -2.40
N LEU A 106 7.53 11.29 -2.69
CA LEU A 106 8.43 10.29 -2.09
C LEU A 106 8.51 10.52 -0.58
N ILE A 107 8.22 9.46 0.19
CA ILE A 107 8.30 9.45 1.65
C ILE A 107 9.49 8.62 2.13
#